data_AF-A0A959ISX3-F1
#
_entry.id   AF-A0A959ISX3-F1
#
_cell.length_a   1.000
_cell.length_b   1.000
_cell.length_c   1.000
_cell.angle_alpha   90.00
_cell.angle_beta   90.00
_cell.angle_gamma   90.00
#
_symmetry.space_group_name_H-M   'P 1'
#
loop_
_entity.id
_entity.type
_entity.pdbx_description
1 polymer ?
#
loop_
_entity_poly.entity_id
_entity_poly.type
_entity_poly.pdbx_seq_one_letter_code
_entity_poly.pdbx_strand_id
1 'polypeptide(L)'
;MKIRRYIWLFFLLAIWMGCEEPVDLDIIPDQEKLVVISNFSDIDTLEVVVTKTISVLSQETATYLSDAIVEVFEGEKLVDRLNFVSSDNAQIPSYYRSNFLVPERGITYTIKVEAPGFDPVMAFNFIPEKAIGIDTNTVSFEMKQVDQDVFRTLATFDISVTIQDPPEPNNF
;
A
#
# COMPACT_ATOMS: atom_id res chain seq x y z
N MET A 1 5.94 -23.09 -64.01
CA MET A 1 4.61 -22.93 -63.38
C MET A 1 4.27 -23.96 -62.30
N LYS A 2 4.65 -25.24 -62.43
CA LYS A 2 4.27 -26.30 -61.46
C LYS A 2 4.89 -26.14 -60.06
N ILE A 3 6.16 -25.72 -59.97
CA ILE A 3 6.87 -25.55 -58.67
C ILE A 3 6.30 -24.44 -57.78
N ARG A 4 5.88 -23.32 -58.39
CA ARG A 4 5.21 -22.23 -57.67
C ARG A 4 3.87 -22.68 -57.08
N ARG A 5 3.14 -23.57 -57.77
CA ARG A 5 1.89 -24.15 -57.26
C ARG A 5 2.10 -25.03 -56.03
N TYR A 6 3.19 -25.80 -55.97
CA TYR A 6 3.52 -26.63 -54.82
C TYR A 6 3.96 -25.83 -53.59
N ILE A 7 4.65 -24.69 -53.79
CA ILE A 7 5.02 -23.79 -52.68
C ILE A 7 3.77 -23.18 -52.04
N TRP A 8 2.79 -22.75 -52.85
CA TRP A 8 1.51 -22.24 -52.32
C TRP A 8 0.71 -23.31 -51.58
N LEU A 9 0.70 -24.56 -52.08
CA LEU A 9 0.07 -25.69 -51.39
C LEU A 9 0.75 -26.03 -50.05
N PHE A 10 2.08 -25.96 -50.00
CA PHE A 10 2.83 -26.18 -48.76
C PHE A 10 2.55 -25.10 -47.71
N PHE A 11 2.49 -23.83 -48.13
CA PHE A 11 2.17 -22.72 -47.23
C PHE A 11 0.73 -22.80 -46.69
N LEU A 12 -0.22 -23.24 -47.53
CA LEU A 12 -1.62 -23.45 -47.12
C LEU A 12 -1.75 -24.61 -46.12
N LEU A 13 -0.93 -25.66 -46.27
CA LEU A 13 -0.91 -26.80 -45.36
C LEU A 13 -0.31 -26.43 -43.99
N ALA A 14 0.69 -25.55 -43.95
CA ALA A 14 1.34 -25.11 -42.71
C ALA A 14 0.39 -24.32 -41.79
N ILE A 15 -0.58 -23.58 -42.35
CA ILE A 15 -1.57 -22.82 -41.57
C ILE A 15 -2.54 -23.75 -40.82
N TRP A 16 -2.74 -24.98 -41.30
CA TRP A 16 -3.65 -25.95 -40.69
C TRP A 16 -3.00 -26.82 -39.60
N MET A 17 -1.68 -26.69 -39.37
CA MET A 17 -0.97 -27.41 -38.31
C MET A 17 -0.91 -26.65 -36.97
N GLY A 18 -1.56 -25.47 -36.87
CA GLY A 18 -1.74 -24.76 -35.61
C GLY A 18 -2.73 -25.49 -34.71
N CYS A 19 -2.27 -26.49 -33.97
CA CYS A 19 -3.03 -27.13 -32.91
C CYS A 19 -2.82 -26.29 -31.65
N GLU A 20 -3.71 -25.33 -31.42
CA GLU A 20 -3.75 -24.58 -30.17
C GLU A 20 -4.42 -25.48 -29.12
N GLU A 21 -3.67 -25.84 -28.07
CA GLU A 21 -4.24 -26.49 -26.91
C GLU A 21 -4.87 -25.42 -26.02
N PRO A 22 -6.21 -25.44 -25.79
CA PRO A 22 -6.81 -24.52 -24.86
C PRO A 22 -6.25 -24.83 -23.47
N VAL A 23 -5.53 -23.88 -22.89
CA VAL A 23 -5.11 -23.97 -21.50
C VAL A 23 -6.36 -23.73 -20.66
N ASP A 24 -6.92 -24.81 -20.11
CA ASP A 24 -8.01 -24.74 -19.16
C ASP A 24 -7.42 -24.23 -17.83
N LEU A 25 -7.51 -22.92 -17.63
CA LEU A 25 -7.20 -22.33 -16.33
C LEU A 25 -8.42 -22.55 -15.45
N ASP A 26 -8.29 -23.44 -14.46
CA ASP A 26 -9.23 -23.56 -13.36
C ASP A 26 -9.19 -22.27 -12.51
N ILE A 27 -9.79 -21.20 -13.03
CA ILE A 27 -9.97 -19.95 -12.29
C ILE A 27 -11.10 -20.23 -11.29
N ILE A 28 -10.71 -20.61 -10.08
CA ILE A 28 -11.63 -20.63 -8.94
C ILE A 28 -12.27 -19.24 -8.88
N PRO A 29 -13.61 -19.12 -8.90
CA PRO A 29 -14.27 -17.83 -8.78
C PRO A 29 -13.74 -17.17 -7.50
N ASP A 30 -13.04 -16.06 -7.67
CA ASP A 30 -12.38 -15.35 -6.58
C ASP A 30 -13.48 -14.81 -5.67
N GLN A 31 -13.72 -15.49 -4.55
CA GLN A 31 -14.66 -15.00 -3.56
C GLN A 31 -14.09 -13.69 -3.01
N GLU A 32 -14.90 -12.63 -3.03
CA GLU A 32 -14.49 -11.34 -2.48
C GLU A 32 -14.11 -11.50 -1.01
N LYS A 33 -12.95 -10.99 -0.62
CA LYS A 33 -12.42 -11.04 0.74
C LYS A 33 -12.40 -9.65 1.34
N LEU A 34 -12.61 -9.59 2.64
CA LEU A 34 -12.49 -8.37 3.42
C LEU A 34 -11.02 -7.94 3.51
N VAL A 35 -10.75 -6.66 3.26
CA VAL A 35 -9.41 -6.06 3.27
C VAL A 35 -9.40 -4.91 4.28
N VAL A 36 -8.39 -4.90 5.13
CA VAL A 36 -8.23 -3.91 6.20
C VAL A 36 -6.88 -3.24 6.06
N ILE A 37 -6.88 -1.91 5.97
CA ILE A 37 -5.69 -1.08 5.94
C ILE A 37 -5.66 -0.25 7.22
N SER A 38 -4.66 -0.49 8.06
CA SER A 38 -4.56 0.07 9.42
C SER A 38 -3.24 0.84 9.60
N ASN A 39 -2.93 1.75 8.69
CA ASN A 39 -1.73 2.59 8.79
C ASN A 39 -2.04 3.77 9.73
N PHE A 40 -1.48 3.78 10.93
CA PHE A 40 -1.68 4.85 11.91
C PHE A 40 -0.35 5.38 12.47
N SER A 41 -0.39 6.58 13.04
CA SER A 41 0.73 7.29 13.65
C SER A 41 0.43 7.64 15.11
N ASP A 42 1.40 8.19 15.82
CA ASP A 42 1.30 8.65 17.21
C ASP A 42 0.91 10.13 17.31
N ILE A 43 0.49 10.73 16.20
CA ILE A 43 0.15 12.15 16.09
C ILE A 43 -1.38 12.32 16.02
N ASP A 44 -2.05 11.46 15.27
CA ASP A 44 -3.48 11.53 15.03
C ASP A 44 -4.23 10.33 15.66
N THR A 45 -5.56 10.46 15.77
CA THR A 45 -6.40 9.35 16.22
C THR A 45 -6.36 8.18 15.24
N LEU A 46 -6.50 6.96 15.75
CA LEU A 46 -6.44 5.75 14.93
C LEU A 46 -7.51 5.75 13.83
N GLU A 47 -7.04 5.52 12.60
CA GLU A 47 -7.87 5.41 11.39
C GLU A 47 -7.67 4.03 10.72
N VAL A 48 -8.75 3.49 10.17
CA VAL A 48 -8.78 2.20 9.46
C VAL A 48 -9.64 2.32 8.21
N VAL A 49 -9.14 1.86 7.08
CA VAL A 49 -9.90 1.75 5.84
C VAL A 49 -10.30 0.28 5.64
N VAL A 50 -11.58 0.06 5.34
CA VAL A 50 -12.15 -1.27 5.11
C VAL A 50 -12.68 -1.34 3.69
N THR A 51 -12.18 -2.30 2.92
CA THR A 51 -12.57 -2.55 1.53
C THR A 51 -12.75 -4.04 1.27
N LYS A 52 -13.03 -4.39 0.02
CA LYS A 52 -13.05 -5.78 -0.46
C LYS A 52 -12.05 -5.99 -1.59
N THR A 53 -11.59 -7.23 -1.75
CA THR A 53 -10.78 -7.60 -2.92
C THR A 53 -11.56 -7.39 -4.21
N ILE A 54 -10.85 -6.99 -5.25
CA ILE A 54 -11.37 -6.86 -6.61
C ILE A 54 -10.67 -7.89 -7.50
N SER A 55 -11.41 -8.48 -8.43
CA SER A 55 -10.82 -9.39 -9.42
C SER A 55 -9.81 -8.65 -10.29
N VAL A 56 -8.71 -9.32 -10.65
CA VAL A 56 -7.67 -8.77 -11.54
C VAL A 56 -8.22 -8.46 -12.94
N LEU A 57 -9.31 -9.11 -13.34
CA LEU A 57 -9.98 -8.88 -14.62
C LEU A 57 -11.06 -7.78 -14.53
N SER A 58 -11.33 -7.26 -13.33
CA SER A 58 -12.31 -6.20 -13.10
C SER A 58 -11.74 -4.83 -13.44
N GLN A 59 -12.58 -3.95 -13.97
CA GLN A 59 -12.28 -2.52 -14.15
C GLN A 59 -12.83 -1.67 -13.00
N GLU A 60 -13.39 -2.32 -11.97
CA GLU A 60 -13.91 -1.63 -10.80
C GLU A 60 -12.79 -1.05 -9.95
N THR A 61 -13.04 0.11 -9.35
CA THR A 61 -12.21 0.68 -8.31
C THR A 61 -12.52 0.04 -6.96
N ALA A 62 -11.59 0.14 -6.01
CA ALA A 62 -11.81 -0.33 -4.64
C ALA A 62 -13.13 0.24 -4.06
N THR A 63 -13.97 -0.65 -3.53
CA THR A 63 -15.23 -0.28 -2.87
C THR A 63 -15.01 -0.24 -1.36
N TYR A 64 -15.33 0.89 -0.75
CA TYR A 64 -15.27 1.07 0.71
C TYR A 64 -16.54 0.54 1.36
N LEU A 65 -16.37 -0.22 2.44
CA LEU A 65 -17.50 -0.78 3.20
C LEU A 65 -17.86 0.16 4.36
N SER A 66 -19.15 0.49 4.49
CA SER A 66 -19.65 1.45 5.48
C SER A 66 -20.43 0.80 6.64
N ASP A 67 -20.73 -0.49 6.52
CA ASP A 67 -21.52 -1.29 7.46
C ASP A 67 -20.67 -2.31 8.24
N ALA A 68 -19.35 -2.14 8.25
CA ALA A 68 -18.44 -2.93 9.07
C ALA A 68 -18.44 -2.51 10.56
N ILE A 69 -18.22 -3.48 11.42
CA ILE A 69 -17.90 -3.31 12.83
C ILE A 69 -16.38 -3.36 12.96
N VAL A 70 -15.78 -2.26 13.43
CA VAL A 70 -14.32 -2.15 13.60
C VAL A 70 -14.00 -1.95 15.07
N GLU A 71 -13.36 -2.95 15.67
CA GLU A 71 -12.96 -2.98 17.08
C GLU A 71 -11.44 -2.97 17.21
N VAL A 72 -10.92 -2.20 18.16
CA VAL A 72 -9.50 -2.09 18.44
C VAL A 72 -9.21 -2.65 19.82
N PHE A 73 -8.20 -3.52 19.89
CA PHE A 73 -7.76 -4.17 21.11
C PHE A 73 -6.29 -3.86 21.39
N GLU A 74 -5.96 -3.77 22.67
CA GLU A 74 -4.59 -3.81 23.19
C GLU A 74 -4.44 -5.11 23.98
N GLY A 75 -3.71 -6.07 23.40
CA GLY A 75 -3.76 -7.46 23.87
C GLY A 75 -5.20 -8.02 23.77
N GLU A 76 -5.78 -8.44 24.89
CA GLU A 76 -7.16 -8.97 24.95
C GLU A 76 -8.20 -7.91 25.31
N LYS A 77 -7.78 -6.69 25.66
CA LYS A 77 -8.67 -5.63 26.13
C LYS A 77 -9.20 -4.84 24.94
N LEU A 78 -10.53 -4.77 24.80
CA LEU A 78 -11.18 -3.84 23.88
C LEU A 78 -10.92 -2.41 24.37
N VAL A 79 -10.21 -1.62 23.55
CA VAL A 79 -9.86 -0.23 23.86
C VAL A 79 -10.74 0.78 23.15
N ASP A 80 -11.23 0.45 21.95
CA ASP A 80 -12.16 1.32 21.22
C ASP A 80 -12.98 0.56 20.17
N ARG A 81 -14.08 1.19 19.75
CA ARG A 81 -14.85 0.81 18.57
C ARG A 81 -14.97 2.03 17.65
N LEU A 82 -14.44 1.90 16.43
CA LEU A 82 -14.30 3.02 15.52
C LEU A 82 -15.64 3.41 14.88
N ASN A 83 -15.76 4.70 14.55
CA ASN A 83 -16.95 5.26 13.91
C ASN A 83 -16.69 5.46 12.42
N PHE A 84 -17.67 5.11 11.59
CA PHE A 84 -17.61 5.34 10.16
C PHE A 84 -17.64 6.84 9.85
N VAL A 85 -16.72 7.29 9.00
CA VAL A 85 -16.62 8.64 8.48
C VAL A 85 -16.73 8.56 6.96
N SER A 86 -17.87 9.02 6.45
CA SER A 86 -18.09 9.15 5.00
C SER A 86 -17.25 10.28 4.46
N SER A 87 -16.56 10.02 3.35
CA SER A 87 -15.93 11.06 2.55
C SER A 87 -16.77 11.32 1.31
N ASP A 88 -17.24 12.57 1.17
CA ASP A 88 -17.98 13.02 -0.02
C ASP A 88 -17.02 13.37 -1.18
N ASN A 89 -15.71 13.41 -0.92
CA ASN A 89 -14.69 13.69 -1.92
C ASN A 89 -14.17 12.38 -2.51
N ALA A 90 -14.33 12.18 -3.82
CA ALA A 90 -13.84 11.00 -4.54
C ALA A 90 -12.33 10.75 -4.41
N GLN A 91 -11.55 11.75 -3.98
CA GLN A 91 -10.09 11.63 -3.77
C GLN A 91 -9.73 11.15 -2.35
N ILE A 92 -10.65 11.26 -1.39
CA ILE A 92 -10.40 10.88 0.00
C ILE A 92 -11.23 9.62 0.28
N PRO A 93 -10.59 8.49 0.67
CA PRO A 93 -11.32 7.27 1.00
C PRO A 93 -12.27 7.51 2.18
N SER A 94 -13.39 6.78 2.23
CA SER A 94 -14.15 6.68 3.48
C SER A 94 -13.38 5.76 4.45
N TYR A 95 -13.45 6.06 5.74
CA TYR A 95 -12.66 5.37 6.76
C TYR A 95 -13.42 5.25 8.07
N TYR A 96 -12.89 4.44 8.96
CA TYR A 96 -13.32 4.31 10.35
C TYR A 96 -12.31 5.01 11.24
N ARG A 97 -12.76 5.83 12.19
CA ARG A 97 -11.89 6.61 13.06
C ARG A 97 -12.28 6.53 14.53
N SER A 98 -11.28 6.55 15.39
CA SER A 98 -11.46 6.73 16.82
C SER A 98 -11.82 8.17 17.17
N ASN A 99 -12.61 8.38 18.22
CA ASN A 99 -12.84 9.73 18.74
C ASN A 99 -11.76 10.19 19.74
N PHE A 100 -10.96 9.26 20.28
CA PHE A 100 -10.07 9.56 21.42
C PHE A 100 -8.77 8.75 21.47
N LEU A 101 -8.68 7.61 20.79
CA LEU A 101 -7.50 6.75 20.80
C LEU A 101 -6.45 7.32 19.84
N VAL A 102 -5.37 7.88 20.41
CA VAL A 102 -4.12 8.17 19.71
C VAL A 102 -3.16 7.02 20.00
N PRO A 103 -2.71 6.25 18.99
CA PRO A 103 -1.82 5.10 19.19
C PRO A 103 -0.49 5.47 19.85
N GLU A 104 -0.01 4.61 20.75
CA GLU A 104 1.27 4.78 21.43
C GLU A 104 2.40 3.97 20.77
N ARG A 105 3.63 4.48 20.85
CA ARG A 105 4.82 3.77 20.36
C ARG A 105 5.11 2.54 21.20
N GLY A 106 5.57 1.47 20.55
CA GLY A 106 5.88 0.19 21.17
C GLY A 106 4.64 -0.66 21.51
N ILE A 107 3.43 -0.10 21.39
CA ILE A 107 2.18 -0.83 21.68
C ILE A 107 1.62 -1.45 20.41
N THR A 108 1.33 -2.76 20.49
CA THR A 108 0.69 -3.50 19.40
C THR A 108 -0.82 -3.44 19.56
N TYR A 109 -1.49 -2.87 18.55
CA TYR A 109 -2.94 -2.86 18.45
C TYR A 109 -3.42 -3.97 17.53
N THR A 110 -4.50 -4.62 17.94
CA THR A 110 -5.21 -5.61 17.14
C THR A 110 -6.51 -5.00 16.65
N ILE A 111 -6.69 -4.95 15.33
CA ILE A 111 -7.90 -4.45 14.67
C ILE A 111 -8.71 -5.66 14.24
N LYS A 112 -9.90 -5.82 14.81
CA LYS A 112 -10.86 -6.84 14.42
C LYS A 112 -11.96 -6.20 13.59
N VAL A 113 -12.21 -6.74 12.41
CA VAL A 113 -13.22 -6.21 11.48
C VAL A 113 -14.19 -7.31 11.08
N GLU A 114 -15.48 -7.01 11.22
CA GLU A 114 -16.58 -7.86 10.80
C GLU A 114 -17.49 -7.06 9.85
N ALA A 115 -17.84 -7.62 8.70
CA ALA A 115 -18.73 -6.97 7.73
C ALA A 115 -19.74 -8.00 7.17
N PRO A 116 -20.99 -7.60 6.87
CA PRO A 116 -21.98 -8.52 6.32
C PRO A 116 -21.52 -9.18 5.02
N GLY A 117 -21.62 -10.51 4.94
CA GLY A 117 -21.25 -11.28 3.75
C GLY A 117 -19.77 -11.64 3.63
N PHE A 118 -18.95 -11.28 4.62
CA PHE A 118 -17.53 -11.62 4.67
C PHE A 118 -17.17 -12.38 5.95
N ASP A 119 -16.11 -13.20 5.86
CA ASP A 119 -15.48 -13.75 7.06
C ASP A 119 -14.79 -12.64 7.86
N PRO A 120 -14.82 -12.69 9.21
CA PRO A 120 -14.17 -11.70 10.05
C PRO A 120 -12.65 -11.78 9.89
N VAL A 121 -11.99 -10.62 9.90
CA VAL A 121 -10.53 -10.53 9.75
C VAL A 121 -9.89 -9.80 10.92
N MET A 122 -8.63 -10.14 11.18
CA MET A 122 -7.81 -9.50 12.20
C MET A 122 -6.53 -8.96 11.56
N ALA A 123 -6.17 -7.73 11.91
CA ALA A 123 -4.91 -7.10 11.56
C ALA A 123 -4.15 -6.68 12.83
N PHE A 124 -2.83 -6.73 12.77
CA PHE A 124 -1.95 -6.31 13.85
C PHE A 124 -1.03 -5.22 13.33
N ASN A 125 -0.92 -4.12 14.07
CA ASN A 125 0.03 -3.06 13.73
C ASN A 125 0.53 -2.38 15.01
N PHE A 126 1.74 -1.81 14.94
CA PHE A 126 2.35 -1.06 16.03
C PHE A 126 3.23 0.04 15.47
N ILE A 127 3.44 1.09 16.25
CA ILE A 127 4.38 2.15 15.89
C ILE A 127 5.72 1.82 16.54
N PRO A 128 6.82 1.67 15.78
CA PRO A 128 8.13 1.41 16.36
C PRO A 128 8.56 2.50 17.34
N GLU A 129 9.36 2.13 18.33
CA GLU A 129 10.06 3.12 19.14
C GLU A 129 11.06 3.92 18.29
N LYS A 130 11.38 5.13 18.73
CA LYS A 130 12.38 5.93 18.03
C LYS A 130 13.72 5.19 18.10
N ALA A 131 14.33 4.95 16.95
CA ALA A 131 15.68 4.39 16.89
C ALA A 131 16.64 5.21 17.76
N ILE A 132 17.26 4.54 18.72
CA ILE A 132 18.30 5.12 19.57
C ILE A 132 19.53 5.30 18.67
N GLY A 133 20.06 6.52 18.57
CA GLY A 133 21.35 6.77 17.90
C GLY A 133 21.31 7.34 16.49
N ILE A 134 20.13 7.64 15.90
CA ILE A 134 20.09 8.57 14.75
C ILE A 134 20.31 9.99 15.27
N ASP A 135 21.56 10.29 15.55
CA ASP A 135 22.01 11.64 15.80
C ASP A 135 22.41 12.21 14.43
N THR A 136 21.58 13.09 13.85
CA THR A 136 21.96 13.91 12.70
C THR A 136 22.96 14.96 13.18
N ASN A 137 24.11 14.51 13.66
CA ASN A 137 25.08 15.37 14.34
C ASN A 137 25.80 16.32 13.39
N THR A 138 25.72 16.09 12.08
CA THR A 138 26.36 16.96 11.11
C THR A 138 25.55 17.02 9.81
N VAL A 139 24.82 18.11 9.64
CA VAL A 139 24.44 18.61 8.32
C VAL A 139 25.44 19.71 7.99
N SER A 140 26.35 19.45 7.06
CA SER A 140 27.27 20.50 6.57
C SER A 140 26.72 21.12 5.30
N PHE A 141 26.79 22.44 5.26
CA PHE A 141 26.45 23.26 4.11
C PHE A 141 27.73 23.92 3.62
N GLU A 142 28.14 23.60 2.40
CA GLU A 142 29.28 24.24 1.77
C GLU A 142 28.83 24.95 0.50
N MET A 143 28.98 26.27 0.48
CA MET A 143 28.70 27.09 -0.70
C MET A 143 29.92 26.99 -1.62
N LYS A 144 29.76 26.36 -2.79
CA LYS A 144 30.88 26.15 -3.72
C LYS A 144 31.13 27.34 -4.63
N GLN A 145 30.06 28.00 -5.09
CA GLN A 145 30.20 29.06 -6.06
C GLN A 145 28.99 30.00 -6.02
N VAL A 146 29.26 31.28 -6.16
CA VAL A 146 28.26 32.31 -6.43
C VAL A 146 28.64 32.98 -7.73
N ASP A 147 27.82 32.79 -8.76
CA ASP A 147 27.94 33.50 -10.03
C ASP A 147 26.92 34.64 -10.05
N GLN A 148 27.40 35.88 -10.19
CA GLN A 148 26.56 37.07 -10.18
C GLN A 148 26.60 37.73 -11.55
N ASP A 149 25.45 37.73 -12.22
CA ASP A 149 25.17 38.56 -13.38
C ASP A 149 24.18 39.68 -12.99
N VAL A 150 24.12 40.76 -13.78
CA VAL A 150 23.34 41.98 -13.50
C VAL A 150 21.85 41.70 -13.21
N PHE A 151 21.34 40.57 -13.71
CA PHE A 151 19.94 40.19 -13.57
C PHE A 151 19.67 38.97 -12.68
N ARG A 152 20.69 38.18 -12.29
CA ARG A 152 20.53 36.96 -11.45
C ARG A 152 21.78 36.63 -10.66
N THR A 153 21.58 36.08 -9.46
CA THR A 153 22.61 35.38 -8.69
C THR A 153 22.32 33.89 -8.70
N LEU A 154 23.29 33.08 -9.14
CA LEU A 154 23.27 31.63 -9.03
C LEU A 154 24.21 31.21 -7.90
N ALA A 155 23.68 30.48 -6.92
CA ALA A 155 24.47 29.93 -5.82
C ALA A 155 24.37 28.41 -5.82
N THR A 156 25.53 27.75 -5.79
CA THR A 156 25.63 26.28 -5.71
C THR A 156 26.05 25.89 -4.30
N PHE A 157 25.29 24.96 -3.71
CA PHE A 157 25.55 24.43 -2.37
C PHE A 157 25.71 22.92 -2.43
N ASP A 158 26.69 22.43 -1.69
CA ASP A 158 26.80 21.02 -1.32
C ASP A 158 26.17 20.85 0.07
N ILE A 159 25.25 19.90 0.18
CA ILE A 159 24.67 19.48 1.45
C ILE A 159 25.17 18.07 1.72
N SER A 160 25.90 17.88 2.83
CA SER A 160 26.29 16.55 3.28
C SER A 160 25.60 16.24 4.60
N VAL A 161 24.91 15.10 4.64
CA VAL A 161 24.26 14.57 5.84
C VAL A 161 25.00 13.31 6.25
N THR A 162 25.52 13.28 7.47
CA THR A 162 26.11 12.07 8.05
C THR A 162 25.08 11.44 8.99
N ILE A 163 24.74 10.18 8.73
CA ILE A 163 23.87 9.37 9.59
C ILE A 163 24.76 8.33 10.26
N GLN A 164 24.82 8.36 11.59
CA GLN A 164 25.48 7.31 12.36
C GLN A 164 24.43 6.25 12.68
N ASP A 165 24.55 5.07 12.08
CA ASP A 165 23.70 3.92 12.37
C ASP A 165 24.42 3.05 13.43
N PRO A 166 23.93 2.96 14.67
CA PRO A 166 24.55 2.12 15.68
C PRO A 166 24.39 0.63 15.33
N PRO A 167 25.36 -0.23 15.71
CA PRO A 167 25.40 -1.64 15.30
C PRO A 167 24.42 -2.55 16.07
N GLU A 168 23.25 -2.07 16.48
CA GLU A 168 22.29 -2.88 17.25
C GLU A 168 21.50 -3.89 16.38
N PRO A 169 21.08 -5.04 16.96
CA PRO A 169 20.56 -6.18 16.18
C PRO A 169 19.14 -6.00 15.64
N ASN A 170 18.43 -4.93 16.01
CA ASN A 170 17.01 -4.73 15.68
C ASN A 170 16.78 -3.39 14.96
N ASN A 171 17.41 -3.21 13.79
CA ASN A 171 16.99 -2.17 12.85
C ASN A 171 15.68 -2.63 12.19
N PHE A 172 14.56 -2.00 12.56
CA PHE A 172 13.25 -2.17 11.93
C PHE A 172 12.97 -1.04 10.93
#